data_AF-A0A7S3XDY3-F1
#
_entry.id   AF-A0A7S3XDY3-F1
#
_cell.length_a   1.000
_cell.length_b   1.000
_cell.length_c   1.000
_cell.angle_alpha   90.00
_cell.angle_beta   90.00
_cell.angle_gamma   90.00
#
_symmetry.space_group_name_H-M   'P 1'
#
loop_
_entity.id
_entity.type
_entity.pdbx_description
1 polymer ?
#
loop_
_entity_poly.entity_id
_entity_poly.type
_entity_poly.pdbx_seq_one_letter_code
_entity_poly.pdbx_strand_id
1 'polypeptide(L)'
;MGKNAAIAVATLCILGVGAKASRVDARSMQAHAPQQEQVDGGRQTIFGESCAFPFEFEGEELNDCLLFDQEEWCILPTGEWAPCVPRDGDLDDAPMGPQVTSDIVINEIVHKPIPEYHDKDWIELKNLGNEDKDLQGYVLKDDKTDEPGFVIGETSECRGMGKSIIPANGYLLVIRDDDCGFTFGLASDEEAHLFDPDGNLVDTLNWEMGDAPRGITWGRIPDGTGAFTNNFPTPLEANRLLGGA
;
A
#
# COMPACT_ATOMS: atom_id res chain seq x y z
N MET A 1 -78.35 -23.24 4.98
CA MET A 1 -77.83 -24.63 4.87
C MET A 1 -76.33 -24.54 5.17
N GLY A 2 -75.69 -25.19 6.14
CA GLY A 2 -76.01 -26.00 7.31
C GLY A 2 -74.87 -25.76 8.33
N LYS A 3 -75.20 -25.56 9.61
CA LYS A 3 -75.06 -26.51 10.73
C LYS A 3 -73.63 -26.69 11.28
N ASN A 4 -73.47 -26.16 12.49
CA ASN A 4 -72.55 -26.49 13.59
C ASN A 4 -72.18 -27.99 13.67
N ALA A 5 -70.98 -28.30 14.20
CA ALA A 5 -70.83 -29.02 15.47
C ALA A 5 -69.34 -29.28 15.81
N ALA A 6 -69.05 -29.20 17.10
CA ALA A 6 -67.78 -29.50 17.73
C ALA A 6 -67.78 -30.89 18.39
N ILE A 7 -66.60 -31.30 18.88
CA ILE A 7 -66.33 -32.27 19.96
C ILE A 7 -66.32 -33.76 19.56
N ALA A 8 -65.18 -34.45 19.74
CA ALA A 8 -64.96 -35.41 20.84
C ALA A 8 -63.63 -36.16 20.72
N VAL A 9 -63.06 -36.42 21.89
CA VAL A 9 -61.82 -37.12 22.27
C VAL A 9 -61.95 -38.63 22.10
N ALA A 10 -60.86 -39.34 21.79
CA ALA A 10 -60.70 -40.74 22.19
C ALA A 10 -59.21 -41.12 22.42
N THR A 11 -58.98 -41.73 23.58
CA THR A 11 -57.72 -42.24 24.13
C THR A 11 -57.72 -43.77 24.09
N LEU A 12 -56.59 -44.43 23.75
CA LEU A 12 -56.19 -45.79 24.21
C LEU A 12 -54.74 -46.09 23.72
N CYS A 13 -53.68 -46.25 24.54
CA CYS A 13 -53.26 -47.37 25.43
C CYS A 13 -53.30 -48.77 24.76
N ILE A 14 -52.33 -49.70 24.81
CA ILE A 14 -51.01 -49.97 25.41
C ILE A 14 -50.45 -51.18 24.62
N LEU A 15 -49.11 -51.38 24.50
CA LEU A 15 -48.39 -52.65 24.75
C LEU A 15 -46.89 -52.47 24.43
N GLY A 16 -46.04 -52.74 25.42
CA GLY A 16 -44.58 -52.72 25.27
C GLY A 16 -43.97 -54.10 25.10
N VAL A 17 -42.74 -54.15 24.57
CA VAL A 17 -41.73 -55.19 24.86
C VAL A 17 -40.35 -54.51 24.80
N GLY A 18 -39.52 -54.73 25.81
CA GLY A 18 -38.22 -54.07 25.97
C GLY A 18 -37.04 -54.80 25.34
N ALA A 19 -35.90 -54.10 25.29
CA ALA A 19 -34.56 -54.67 25.32
C ALA A 19 -33.60 -53.67 25.98
N LYS A 20 -32.67 -54.21 26.77
CA LYS A 20 -31.77 -53.50 27.70
C LYS A 20 -30.54 -52.85 27.01
N ALA A 21 -30.18 -51.70 27.59
CA ALA A 21 -28.83 -51.22 27.96
C ALA A 21 -27.78 -50.82 26.89
N SER A 22 -27.36 -49.55 26.93
CA SER A 22 -26.13 -49.13 27.63
C SER A 22 -26.14 -47.60 27.83
N ARG A 23 -25.67 -47.12 29.00
CA ARG A 23 -25.52 -45.68 29.31
C ARG A 23 -24.15 -45.21 28.87
N VAL A 24 -24.07 -44.17 28.04
CA VAL A 24 -23.00 -43.14 28.09
C VAL A 24 -23.62 -41.79 27.71
N ASP A 25 -23.11 -40.73 28.32
CA ASP A 25 -23.74 -39.46 28.66
C ASP A 25 -24.33 -38.58 27.54
N ALA A 26 -25.43 -37.91 27.88
CA ALA A 26 -25.93 -36.74 27.18
C ALA A 26 -25.22 -35.48 27.70
N ARG A 27 -24.10 -35.09 27.08
CA ARG A 27 -23.58 -33.72 27.15
C ARG A 27 -23.19 -33.24 25.76
N SER A 28 -23.94 -32.22 25.30
CA SER A 28 -23.69 -31.31 24.18
C SER A 28 -23.40 -31.94 22.82
N MET A 29 -24.46 -32.26 22.07
CA MET A 29 -24.39 -32.23 20.61
C MET A 29 -24.88 -30.86 20.13
N GLN A 30 -24.02 -29.85 20.24
CA GLN A 30 -24.05 -28.78 19.26
C GLN A 30 -23.57 -29.41 17.95
N ALA A 31 -24.46 -29.46 16.96
CA ALA A 31 -24.09 -29.77 15.60
C ALA A 31 -22.98 -28.80 15.19
N HIS A 32 -21.74 -29.27 15.19
CA HIS A 32 -20.69 -28.57 14.49
C HIS A 32 -21.04 -28.74 13.02
N ALA A 33 -21.26 -27.62 12.34
CA ALA A 33 -21.22 -27.57 10.90
C ALA A 33 -19.97 -28.33 10.43
N PRO A 34 -20.02 -29.06 9.30
CA PRO A 34 -18.82 -29.65 8.75
C PRO A 34 -17.80 -28.52 8.67
N GLN A 35 -16.65 -28.69 9.33
CA GLN A 35 -15.55 -27.76 9.17
C GLN A 35 -15.28 -27.74 7.67
N GLN A 36 -15.63 -26.63 7.03
CA GLN A 36 -15.17 -26.35 5.69
C GLN A 36 -13.66 -26.45 5.78
N GLU A 37 -13.11 -27.39 5.02
CA GLU A 37 -11.69 -27.47 4.76
C GLU A 37 -11.28 -26.10 4.24
N GLN A 38 -10.63 -25.34 5.13
CA GLN A 38 -10.13 -24.02 4.86
C GLN A 38 -9.02 -24.21 3.82
N VAL A 39 -9.32 -23.98 2.56
CA VAL A 39 -8.29 -23.52 1.62
C VAL A 39 -8.11 -22.05 1.96
N ASP A 40 -7.41 -21.82 3.07
CA ASP A 40 -7.17 -20.52 3.69
C ASP A 40 -6.01 -19.81 2.99
N GLY A 41 -6.18 -18.52 2.71
CA GLY A 41 -5.09 -17.57 2.50
C GLY A 41 -4.29 -17.70 1.20
N GLY A 42 -4.73 -17.01 0.14
CA GLY A 42 -3.77 -16.54 -0.86
C GLY A 42 -2.71 -15.66 -0.17
N ARG A 43 -1.47 -15.69 -0.66
CA ARG A 43 -0.40 -14.84 -0.11
C ARG A 43 -0.73 -13.37 -0.34
N GLN A 44 -0.20 -12.51 0.53
CA GLN A 44 -0.41 -11.08 0.47
C GLN A 44 0.88 -10.35 0.12
N THR A 45 0.74 -9.14 -0.41
CA THR A 45 1.86 -8.21 -0.49
C THR A 45 2.23 -7.71 0.90
N ILE A 46 3.44 -7.18 1.07
CA ILE A 46 3.83 -6.50 2.32
C ILE A 46 2.96 -5.27 2.63
N PHE A 47 2.12 -4.84 1.67
CA PHE A 47 1.13 -3.77 1.80
C PHE A 47 -0.27 -4.28 2.14
N GLY A 48 -0.43 -5.60 2.36
CA GLY A 48 -1.70 -6.24 2.75
C GLY A 48 -2.66 -6.53 1.59
N GLU A 49 -2.24 -6.30 0.35
CA GLU A 49 -3.04 -6.62 -0.83
C GLU A 49 -2.99 -8.12 -1.13
N SER A 50 -4.04 -8.65 -1.76
CA SER A 50 -4.07 -10.07 -2.10
C SER A 50 -3.33 -10.33 -3.41
N CYS A 51 -2.34 -11.20 -3.39
CA CYS A 51 -1.69 -11.68 -4.61
C CYS A 51 -2.70 -12.48 -5.47
N ALA A 52 -2.62 -12.33 -6.78
CA ALA A 52 -3.38 -13.06 -7.77
C ALA A 52 -2.63 -14.33 -8.19
N PHE A 53 -3.14 -15.49 -7.75
CA PHE A 53 -2.63 -16.80 -8.16
C PHE A 53 -3.68 -17.60 -8.93
N PRO A 54 -3.26 -18.51 -9.83
CA PRO A 54 -1.89 -18.63 -10.33
C PRO A 54 -1.50 -17.45 -11.23
N PHE A 55 -0.21 -17.19 -11.37
CA PHE A 55 0.35 -16.29 -12.39
C PHE A 55 1.45 -16.98 -13.20
N GLU A 56 1.73 -16.49 -14.41
CA GLU A 56 2.77 -17.05 -15.28
C GLU A 56 4.04 -16.18 -15.23
N PHE A 57 5.20 -16.82 -15.03
CA PHE A 57 6.51 -16.18 -15.14
C PHE A 57 7.45 -17.07 -15.96
N GLU A 58 8.04 -16.51 -17.02
CA GLU A 58 8.90 -17.25 -17.97
C GLU A 58 8.29 -18.54 -18.54
N GLY A 59 6.97 -18.61 -18.68
CA GLY A 59 6.24 -19.78 -19.19
C GLY A 59 5.92 -20.84 -18.15
N GLU A 60 6.24 -20.60 -16.87
CA GLU A 60 5.91 -21.47 -15.74
C GLU A 60 4.74 -20.88 -14.94
N GLU A 61 3.78 -21.74 -14.59
CA GLU A 61 2.65 -21.36 -13.74
C GLU A 61 3.05 -21.43 -12.27
N LEU A 62 2.99 -20.30 -11.59
CA LEU A 62 3.31 -20.14 -10.17
C LEU A 62 2.02 -19.95 -9.38
N ASN A 63 1.84 -20.81 -8.37
CA ASN A 63 0.73 -20.76 -7.41
C ASN A 63 1.16 -20.12 -6.09
N ASP A 64 2.34 -19.50 -6.08
CA ASP A 64 2.99 -18.95 -4.90
C ASP A 64 4.00 -17.87 -5.31
N CYS A 65 4.44 -17.06 -4.34
CA CYS A 65 5.36 -15.96 -4.61
C CYS A 65 6.69 -16.45 -5.17
N LEU A 66 7.17 -15.72 -6.18
CA LEU A 66 8.44 -15.95 -6.87
C LEU A 66 9.58 -15.37 -6.04
N LEU A 67 10.52 -16.20 -5.59
CA LEU A 67 11.77 -15.71 -5.01
C LEU A 67 12.69 -15.24 -6.15
N PHE A 68 12.98 -13.94 -6.19
CA PHE A 68 13.87 -13.32 -7.16
C PHE A 68 14.75 -12.30 -6.45
N ASP A 69 16.06 -12.41 -6.64
CA ASP A 69 17.07 -11.54 -6.01
C ASP A 69 16.92 -11.36 -4.49
N GLN A 70 16.70 -12.49 -3.79
CA GLN A 70 16.50 -12.55 -2.33
C GLN A 70 15.17 -11.94 -1.81
N GLU A 71 14.27 -11.53 -2.70
CA GLU A 71 12.95 -11.00 -2.36
C GLU A 71 11.85 -11.87 -2.96
N GLU A 72 10.68 -11.94 -2.30
CA GLU A 72 9.53 -12.67 -2.82
C GLU A 72 8.57 -11.73 -3.55
N TRP A 73 8.09 -12.11 -4.73
CA TRP A 73 7.26 -11.30 -5.60
C TRP A 73 5.97 -12.01 -6.00
N CYS A 74 4.89 -11.25 -6.16
CA CYS A 74 3.66 -11.74 -6.74
C CYS A 74 3.04 -10.70 -7.69
N ILE A 75 2.01 -11.12 -8.43
CA ILE A 75 1.22 -10.23 -9.28
C ILE A 75 -0.08 -9.87 -8.54
N LEU A 76 -0.49 -8.61 -8.58
CA LEU A 76 -1.78 -8.12 -8.11
C LEU A 76 -2.89 -8.48 -9.12
N PRO A 77 -4.18 -8.46 -8.74
CA PRO A 77 -5.28 -8.61 -9.70
C PRO A 77 -5.27 -7.57 -10.84
N THR A 78 -4.57 -6.45 -10.66
CA THR A 78 -4.32 -5.42 -11.67
C THR A 78 -3.31 -5.85 -12.74
N GLY A 79 -2.54 -6.91 -12.51
CA GLY A 79 -1.42 -7.34 -13.36
C GLY A 79 -0.07 -6.73 -12.98
N GLU A 80 -0.02 -5.91 -11.93
CA GLU A 80 1.21 -5.27 -11.46
C GLU A 80 2.00 -6.20 -10.53
N TRP A 81 3.33 -6.12 -10.58
CA TRP A 81 4.20 -6.82 -9.66
C TRP A 81 4.24 -6.11 -8.31
N ALA A 82 4.24 -6.88 -7.22
CA ALA A 82 4.37 -6.35 -5.87
C ALA A 82 5.17 -7.31 -4.97
N PRO A 83 5.92 -6.79 -3.99
CA PRO A 83 6.63 -7.59 -3.01
C PRO A 83 5.64 -8.36 -2.12
N CYS A 84 5.82 -9.67 -2.07
CA CYS A 84 5.03 -10.61 -1.31
C CYS A 84 5.59 -10.81 0.10
N VAL A 85 4.71 -11.04 1.07
CA VAL A 85 5.10 -11.39 2.45
C VAL A 85 5.86 -12.73 2.44
N PRO A 86 7.13 -12.79 2.91
CA PRO A 86 7.92 -14.02 2.96
C PRO A 86 7.26 -15.15 3.76
N ARG A 87 7.48 -16.41 3.37
CA ARG A 87 6.82 -17.58 4.03
C ARG A 87 7.27 -17.80 5.46
N ASP A 88 8.54 -17.51 5.74
CA ASP A 88 9.15 -17.92 7.00
C ASP A 88 8.81 -16.96 8.15
N GLY A 89 8.09 -15.86 7.89
CA GLY A 89 7.68 -14.90 8.93
C GLY A 89 8.84 -14.19 9.63
N ASP A 90 10.09 -14.51 9.29
CA ASP A 90 11.29 -13.82 9.72
C ASP A 90 11.41 -12.50 8.95
N LEU A 91 10.65 -11.52 9.43
CA LEU A 91 10.83 -10.10 9.11
C LEU A 91 12.13 -9.54 9.74
N ASP A 92 12.91 -10.37 10.43
CA ASP A 92 14.05 -9.95 11.24
C ASP A 92 15.38 -9.95 10.45
N ASP A 93 15.47 -10.65 9.31
CA ASP A 93 16.73 -10.79 8.53
C ASP A 93 16.60 -10.48 7.01
N ALA A 94 15.42 -10.12 6.51
CA ALA A 94 15.37 -9.43 5.22
C ALA A 94 16.07 -8.08 5.39
N PRO A 95 16.94 -7.62 4.47
CA PRO A 95 17.33 -6.22 4.46
C PRO A 95 16.02 -5.45 4.34
N MET A 96 15.56 -4.89 5.45
CA MET A 96 14.40 -4.04 5.43
C MET A 96 14.80 -2.88 4.55
N GLY A 97 14.37 -2.92 3.29
CA GLY A 97 14.18 -1.71 2.50
C GLY A 97 13.50 -0.69 3.42
N PRO A 98 13.85 0.60 3.29
CA PRO A 98 13.54 1.63 4.27
C PRO A 98 12.14 1.41 4.83
N GLN A 99 12.06 1.17 6.14
CA GLN A 99 10.80 0.89 6.81
C GLN A 99 9.87 2.08 6.60
N VAL A 100 8.93 1.94 5.67
CA VAL A 100 7.87 2.90 5.42
C VAL A 100 6.92 2.81 6.62
N THR A 101 7.29 3.46 7.72
CA THR A 101 6.49 3.52 8.96
C THR A 101 5.34 4.53 8.86
N SER A 102 5.23 5.21 7.72
CA SER A 102 4.23 6.22 7.42
C SER A 102 3.62 5.96 6.05
N ASP A 103 2.31 6.12 5.93
CA ASP A 103 1.60 6.07 4.64
C ASP A 103 1.99 7.21 3.68
N ILE A 104 2.93 8.09 4.05
CA ILE A 104 3.44 9.16 3.19
C ILE A 104 4.86 8.86 2.80
N VAL A 105 5.10 8.83 1.49
CA VAL A 105 6.40 8.56 0.89
C VAL A 105 6.80 9.67 -0.07
N ILE A 106 8.12 9.84 -0.26
CA ILE A 106 8.66 10.52 -1.44
C ILE A 106 8.49 9.58 -2.62
N ASN A 107 7.70 9.98 -3.61
CA ASN A 107 7.32 9.14 -4.74
C ASN A 107 8.22 9.33 -5.96
N GLU A 108 8.54 10.58 -6.27
CA GLU A 108 9.21 10.97 -7.50
C GLU A 108 9.92 12.31 -7.31
N ILE A 109 11.09 12.48 -7.92
CA ILE A 109 11.78 13.77 -8.01
C ILE A 109 12.19 14.07 -9.44
N VAL A 110 12.36 15.36 -9.73
CA VAL A 110 13.12 15.83 -10.89
C VAL A 110 14.17 16.85 -10.47
N HIS A 111 15.37 16.71 -11.01
CA HIS A 111 16.30 17.84 -11.16
C HIS A 111 16.41 18.18 -12.64
N LYS A 112 16.54 19.46 -12.98
CA LYS A 112 16.69 19.93 -14.37
C LYS A 112 15.54 19.45 -15.28
N PRO A 113 14.28 19.79 -14.97
CA PRO A 113 13.17 19.45 -15.85
C PRO A 113 13.26 20.14 -17.22
N ILE A 114 12.41 19.70 -18.12
CA ILE A 114 12.12 20.41 -19.36
C ILE A 114 10.87 21.29 -19.17
N PRO A 115 10.66 22.32 -20.02
CA PRO A 115 9.53 23.25 -19.87
C PRO A 115 8.14 22.61 -19.86
N GLU A 116 8.00 21.40 -20.40
CA GLU A 116 6.77 20.62 -20.37
C GLU A 116 6.38 20.19 -18.94
N TYR A 117 7.36 20.03 -18.04
CA TYR A 117 7.18 19.54 -16.67
C TYR A 117 7.65 20.58 -15.65
N HIS A 118 6.99 21.75 -15.67
CA HIS A 118 7.10 22.81 -14.66
C HIS A 118 8.41 23.60 -14.59
N ASP A 119 9.37 23.38 -15.50
CA ASP A 119 10.63 24.13 -15.67
C ASP A 119 11.50 24.40 -14.42
N LYS A 120 11.10 23.87 -13.27
CA LYS A 120 11.71 23.97 -11.95
C LYS A 120 11.72 22.62 -11.24
N ASP A 121 12.74 22.40 -10.41
CA ASP A 121 12.90 21.18 -9.61
C ASP A 121 11.63 20.90 -8.80
N TRP A 122 11.30 19.63 -8.59
CA TRP A 122 10.15 19.26 -7.78
C TRP A 122 10.33 17.91 -7.10
N ILE A 123 9.57 17.76 -6.00
CA ILE A 123 9.43 16.56 -5.21
C ILE A 123 7.95 16.22 -5.15
N GLU A 124 7.60 15.00 -5.49
CA GLU A 124 6.27 14.46 -5.35
C GLU A 124 6.18 13.57 -4.12
N LEU A 125 5.13 13.78 -3.32
CA LEU A 125 4.75 12.91 -2.23
C LEU A 125 3.53 12.08 -2.63
N LYS A 126 3.46 10.83 -2.18
CA LYS A 126 2.30 9.96 -2.34
C LYS A 126 1.75 9.53 -0.99
N ASN A 127 0.42 9.50 -0.89
CA ASN A 127 -0.31 8.92 0.22
C ASN A 127 -0.71 7.48 -0.13
N LEU A 128 -0.10 6.49 0.52
CA LEU A 128 -0.42 5.08 0.40
C LEU A 128 -1.68 4.69 1.21
N GLY A 129 -2.15 5.60 2.06
CA GLY A 129 -3.29 5.38 2.94
C GLY A 129 -4.63 5.50 2.19
N ASN A 130 -5.65 4.90 2.81
CA ASN A 130 -7.03 4.92 2.33
C ASN A 130 -7.86 6.11 2.87
N GLU A 131 -7.22 7.05 3.54
CA GLU A 131 -7.83 8.28 4.07
C GLU A 131 -7.01 9.50 3.64
N ASP A 132 -7.68 10.66 3.52
CA ASP A 132 -7.01 11.94 3.28
C ASP A 132 -6.08 12.25 4.47
N LYS A 133 -4.85 12.68 4.18
CA LYS A 133 -3.84 12.99 5.20
C LYS A 133 -3.46 14.45 5.14
N ASP A 134 -3.44 15.11 6.30
CA ASP A 134 -3.00 16.50 6.42
C ASP A 134 -1.50 16.51 6.76
N LEU A 135 -0.71 17.10 5.88
CA LEU A 135 0.74 17.23 5.96
C LEU A 135 1.18 18.58 6.52
N GLN A 136 0.26 19.34 7.15
CA GLN A 136 0.62 20.62 7.75
C GLN A 136 1.75 20.42 8.78
N GLY A 137 2.85 21.15 8.60
CA GLY A 137 4.03 21.10 9.47
C GLY A 137 5.05 20.02 9.10
N TYR A 138 4.79 19.17 8.11
CA TYR A 138 5.82 18.28 7.56
C TYR A 138 6.92 19.11 6.90
N VAL A 139 8.15 18.60 6.93
CA VAL A 139 9.32 19.34 6.45
C VAL A 139 10.05 18.56 5.36
N LEU A 140 10.26 19.19 4.21
CA LEU A 140 11.13 18.70 3.14
C LEU A 140 12.52 19.32 3.27
N LYS A 141 13.56 18.49 3.14
CA LYS A 141 14.97 18.92 3.12
C LYS A 141 15.74 18.22 2.00
N ASP A 142 16.77 18.90 1.50
CA ASP A 142 17.87 18.26 0.76
C ASP A 142 18.89 17.65 1.74
N ASP A 143 20.06 17.24 1.25
CA ASP A 143 21.16 16.65 2.04
C ASP A 143 21.72 17.57 3.14
N LYS A 144 21.37 18.87 3.14
CA LYS A 144 21.77 19.85 4.16
C LYS A 144 20.79 19.85 5.32
N THR A 145 20.83 18.77 6.09
CA THR A 145 19.92 18.54 7.22
C THR A 145 19.99 19.59 8.33
N ASP A 146 21.05 20.40 8.40
CA ASP A 146 21.22 21.53 9.33
C ASP A 146 20.46 22.80 8.93
N GLU A 147 19.96 22.89 7.71
CA GLU A 147 19.07 23.96 7.26
C GLU A 147 17.60 23.71 7.67
N PRO A 148 16.76 24.76 7.82
CA PRO A 148 15.39 24.60 8.31
C PRO A 148 14.48 23.79 7.36
N GLY A 149 14.80 23.70 6.06
CA GLY A 149 13.96 23.04 5.06
C GLY A 149 12.72 23.84 4.66
N PHE A 150 11.84 23.19 3.89
CA PHE A 150 10.53 23.72 3.50
C PHE A 150 9.42 23.10 4.34
N VAL A 151 8.63 23.94 5.02
CA VAL A 151 7.51 23.49 5.86
C VAL A 151 6.21 23.52 5.05
N ILE A 152 5.57 22.37 4.92
CA ILE A 152 4.31 22.21 4.18
C ILE A 152 3.18 22.90 4.96
N GLY A 153 2.43 23.77 4.27
CA GLY A 153 1.21 24.39 4.79
C GLY A 153 1.41 25.66 5.62
N GLU A 154 2.61 26.23 5.71
CA GLU A 154 2.82 27.49 6.44
C GLU A 154 2.23 28.73 5.75
N THR A 155 2.15 28.74 4.41
CA THR A 155 1.63 29.89 3.65
C THR A 155 0.22 29.63 3.13
N SER A 156 -0.74 30.45 3.56
CA SER A 156 -2.16 30.31 3.18
C SER A 156 -2.46 30.71 1.72
N GLU A 157 -1.52 31.41 1.07
CA GLU A 157 -1.60 31.85 -0.32
C GLU A 157 -1.12 30.79 -1.31
N CYS A 158 -0.52 29.70 -0.83
CA CYS A 158 0.07 28.63 -1.64
C CYS A 158 -0.93 27.64 -2.26
N ARG A 159 -2.01 28.16 -2.84
CA ARG A 159 -3.10 27.35 -3.41
C ARG A 159 -2.89 26.88 -4.86
N GLY A 160 -1.64 26.86 -5.33
CA GLY A 160 -1.26 26.17 -6.57
C GLY A 160 -0.68 24.77 -6.32
N MET A 161 -0.10 24.56 -5.15
CA MET A 161 0.91 23.52 -4.88
C MET A 161 1.01 23.12 -3.39
N GLY A 162 0.23 23.78 -2.53
CA GLY A 162 0.19 23.62 -1.08
C GLY A 162 -1.24 23.43 -0.58
N LYS A 163 -1.87 22.32 -0.96
CA LYS A 163 -2.84 21.72 -0.05
C LYS A 163 -2.01 20.88 0.91
N SER A 164 -2.03 21.22 2.20
CA SER A 164 -1.48 20.32 3.20
C SER A 164 -2.20 18.95 3.15
N ILE A 165 -3.46 18.94 2.70
CA ILE A 165 -4.24 17.72 2.51
C ILE A 165 -3.84 17.02 1.20
N ILE A 166 -3.27 15.83 1.34
CA ILE A 166 -3.09 14.84 0.27
C ILE A 166 -4.25 13.82 0.34
N PRO A 167 -5.03 13.63 -0.74
CA PRO A 167 -6.12 12.66 -0.73
C PRO A 167 -5.65 11.22 -0.49
N ALA A 168 -6.56 10.34 -0.06
CA ALA A 168 -6.32 8.89 -0.07
C ALA A 168 -5.82 8.43 -1.46
N ASN A 169 -4.74 7.63 -1.50
CA ASN A 169 -4.10 7.19 -2.75
C ASN A 169 -3.67 8.35 -3.69
N GLY A 170 -3.60 9.57 -3.16
CA GLY A 170 -3.32 10.78 -3.92
C GLY A 170 -1.87 11.19 -3.92
N TYR A 171 -1.59 12.24 -4.68
CA TYR A 171 -0.27 12.83 -4.87
C TYR A 171 -0.27 14.29 -4.43
N LEU A 172 0.88 14.76 -3.94
CA LEU A 172 1.16 16.16 -3.68
C LEU A 172 2.49 16.52 -4.34
N LEU A 173 2.42 17.41 -5.32
CA LEU A 173 3.61 17.96 -5.98
C LEU A 173 4.07 19.22 -5.26
N VAL A 174 5.33 19.25 -4.83
CA VAL A 174 6.00 20.43 -4.27
C VAL A 174 7.08 20.85 -5.26
N ILE A 175 6.93 22.03 -5.87
CA ILE A 175 7.88 22.58 -6.85
C ILE A 175 8.74 23.61 -6.13
N ARG A 176 9.96 23.76 -6.60
CA ARG A 176 10.86 24.82 -6.21
C ARG A 176 10.31 26.18 -6.60
N ASP A 177 10.07 27.06 -5.63
CA ASP A 177 9.54 28.39 -5.89
C ASP A 177 9.86 29.34 -4.73
N ASP A 178 10.25 30.58 -5.03
CA ASP A 178 10.64 31.57 -4.02
C ASP A 178 9.43 32.09 -3.22
N ASP A 179 8.24 32.08 -3.83
CA ASP A 179 7.01 32.54 -3.20
C ASP A 179 6.19 31.37 -2.66
N CYS A 180 6.23 30.21 -3.35
CA CYS A 180 5.32 29.11 -3.08
C CYS A 180 5.89 27.71 -3.30
N GLY A 181 6.98 27.40 -2.61
CA GLY A 181 7.66 26.13 -2.74
C GLY A 181 8.89 26.02 -1.85
N PHE A 182 9.63 24.95 -2.03
CA PHE A 182 10.98 24.89 -1.46
C PHE A 182 11.92 25.82 -2.24
N THR A 183 12.94 26.36 -1.57
CA THR A 183 13.88 27.31 -2.19
C THR A 183 15.25 26.69 -2.49
N PHE A 184 15.56 25.55 -1.84
CA PHE A 184 16.74 24.75 -2.16
C PHE A 184 16.67 24.20 -3.59
N GLY A 185 17.83 23.89 -4.17
CA GLY A 185 17.90 23.24 -5.48
C GLY A 185 18.09 21.73 -5.30
N LEU A 186 17.72 20.95 -6.30
CA LEU A 186 18.07 19.53 -6.37
C LEU A 186 19.28 19.37 -7.31
N ALA A 187 20.39 18.87 -6.78
CA ALA A 187 21.64 18.63 -7.49
C ALA A 187 21.62 17.27 -8.19
N SER A 188 22.72 16.91 -8.87
CA SER A 188 22.82 15.65 -9.63
C SER A 188 23.21 14.42 -8.80
N ASP A 189 23.59 14.62 -7.54
CA ASP A 189 24.01 13.60 -6.58
C ASP A 189 23.70 14.19 -5.22
N GLU A 190 22.58 13.78 -4.63
CA GLU A 190 22.00 14.39 -3.43
C GLU A 190 20.91 13.48 -2.84
N GLU A 191 20.44 13.87 -1.65
CA GLU A 191 19.35 13.21 -0.94
C GLU A 191 18.18 14.17 -0.74
N ALA A 192 16.98 13.60 -0.66
CA ALA A 192 15.79 14.27 -0.18
C ALA A 192 15.28 13.55 1.07
N HIS A 193 14.84 14.33 2.05
CA HIS A 193 14.30 13.83 3.31
C HIS A 193 12.94 14.47 3.59
N LEU A 194 12.02 13.65 4.08
CA LEU A 194 10.74 14.07 4.61
C LEU A 194 10.72 13.84 6.12
N PHE A 195 10.39 14.88 6.88
CA PHE A 195 10.21 14.80 8.34
C PHE A 195 8.78 15.12 8.72
N ASP A 196 8.31 14.50 9.80
CA ASP A 196 7.05 14.85 10.44
C ASP A 196 7.20 16.13 11.32
N PRO A 197 6.10 16.70 11.84
CA PRO A 197 6.16 17.90 12.69
C PRO A 197 6.90 17.71 14.02
N ASP A 198 7.07 16.48 14.48
CA ASP A 198 7.83 16.14 15.69
C ASP A 198 9.34 16.00 15.41
N GLY A 199 9.74 16.08 14.13
CA GLY A 199 11.12 15.98 13.67
C GLY A 199 11.59 14.55 13.41
N ASN A 200 10.69 13.57 13.36
CA ASN A 200 11.06 12.20 13.02
C ASN A 200 11.20 12.06 11.49
N LEU A 201 12.19 11.29 11.04
CA LEU A 201 12.35 10.97 9.63
C LEU A 201 11.21 10.05 9.18
N VAL A 202 10.50 10.48 8.14
CA VAL A 202 9.35 9.78 7.54
C VAL A 202 9.80 8.93 6.37
N ASP A 203 10.50 9.54 5.41
CA ASP A 203 11.04 8.87 4.24
C ASP A 203 12.28 9.60 3.72
N THR A 204 13.10 8.88 2.97
CA THR A 204 14.28 9.45 2.33
C THR A 204 14.52 8.80 0.98
N LEU A 205 15.08 9.61 0.08
CA LEU A 205 15.45 9.23 -1.27
C LEU A 205 16.87 9.70 -1.53
N ASN A 206 17.70 8.82 -2.11
CA ASN A 206 19.04 9.14 -2.61
C ASN A 206 19.09 8.90 -4.12
N TRP A 207 19.77 9.78 -4.85
CA TRP A 207 20.08 9.60 -6.26
C TRP A 207 21.52 9.98 -6.53
N GLU A 208 22.15 9.28 -7.48
CA GLU A 208 23.55 9.50 -7.83
C GLU A 208 23.71 10.21 -9.18
N MET A 209 24.94 10.65 -9.46
CA MET A 209 25.27 11.23 -10.76
C MET A 209 24.98 10.26 -11.90
N GLY A 210 23.93 10.56 -12.66
CA GLY A 210 23.47 9.73 -13.78
C GLY A 210 21.98 9.41 -13.69
N ASP A 211 21.44 9.46 -12.47
CA ASP A 211 20.02 9.32 -12.19
C ASP A 211 19.27 10.64 -12.45
N ALA A 212 17.98 10.54 -12.79
CA ALA A 212 17.14 11.64 -13.26
C ALA A 212 17.84 12.54 -14.30
N PRO A 213 18.26 11.99 -15.47
CA PRO A 213 18.84 12.83 -16.50
C PRO A 213 17.86 13.92 -16.94
N ARG A 214 18.35 15.02 -17.52
CA ARG A 214 17.53 16.18 -17.88
C ARG A 214 16.21 15.79 -18.57
N GLY A 215 15.08 16.12 -17.94
CA GLY A 215 13.72 15.82 -18.45
C GLY A 215 13.18 14.43 -18.12
N ILE A 216 13.91 13.66 -17.33
CA ILE A 216 13.56 12.34 -16.78
C ILE A 216 13.60 12.45 -15.26
N THR A 217 12.77 11.65 -14.60
CA THR A 217 12.61 11.65 -13.14
C THR A 217 13.26 10.44 -12.50
N TRP A 218 13.40 10.51 -11.18
CA TRP A 218 13.80 9.39 -10.34
C TRP A 218 12.65 9.09 -9.39
N GLY A 219 12.01 7.94 -9.56
CA GLY A 219 10.73 7.64 -8.94
C GLY A 219 10.55 6.16 -8.63
N ARG A 220 9.69 5.88 -7.66
CA ARG A 220 9.36 4.53 -7.21
C ARG A 220 8.62 3.78 -8.31
N ILE A 221 9.12 2.60 -8.67
CA ILE A 221 8.43 1.65 -9.54
C ILE A 221 8.44 0.27 -8.86
N PRO A 222 7.28 -0.33 -8.51
CA PRO A 222 5.92 0.19 -8.67
C PRO A 222 5.64 1.49 -7.92
N ASP A 223 4.65 2.25 -8.39
CA ASP A 223 4.31 3.57 -7.88
C ASP A 223 4.05 3.59 -6.36
N GLY A 224 4.79 4.43 -5.63
CA GLY A 224 4.71 4.56 -4.17
C GLY A 224 5.44 3.50 -3.34
N THR A 225 5.83 2.37 -3.92
CA THR A 225 6.21 1.20 -3.13
C THR A 225 7.51 0.56 -3.56
N GLY A 226 7.84 0.63 -4.85
CA GLY A 226 9.03 -0.01 -5.38
C GLY A 226 10.31 0.77 -5.16
N ALA A 227 11.39 0.18 -5.68
CA ALA A 227 12.69 0.82 -5.75
C ALA A 227 12.64 2.05 -6.66
N PHE A 228 13.50 3.02 -6.38
CA PHE A 228 13.65 4.17 -7.26
C PHE A 228 14.38 3.79 -8.54
N THR A 229 13.90 4.30 -9.66
CA THR A 229 14.51 4.11 -10.97
C THR A 229 14.20 5.29 -11.88
N ASN A 230 14.86 5.37 -13.03
CA ASN A 230 14.55 6.38 -14.03
C ASN A 230 13.17 6.08 -14.63
N ASN A 231 12.23 7.03 -14.52
CA ASN A 231 10.86 6.88 -14.97
C ASN A 231 10.42 8.09 -15.83
N PHE A 232 9.26 7.98 -16.49
CA PHE A 232 8.65 9.15 -17.12
C PHE A 232 8.24 10.16 -16.06
N PRO A 233 8.39 11.49 -16.29
CA PRO A 233 7.83 12.48 -15.40
C PRO A 233 6.31 12.31 -15.29
N THR A 234 5.82 12.06 -14.08
CA THR A 234 4.41 11.75 -13.80
C THR A 234 3.81 12.68 -12.73
N PRO A 235 3.91 14.01 -12.89
CA PRO A 235 3.40 14.92 -11.88
C PRO A 235 1.90 14.70 -11.64
N LEU A 236 1.56 14.40 -10.39
CA LEU A 236 0.22 14.10 -9.90
C LEU A 236 -0.42 12.84 -10.48
N GLU A 237 0.39 11.92 -11.02
CA GLU A 237 -0.04 10.65 -11.61
C GLU A 237 0.82 9.49 -11.10
N ALA A 238 0.38 8.25 -11.33
CA ALA A 238 1.19 7.08 -10.99
C ALA A 238 2.47 7.00 -11.84
N ASN A 239 3.60 6.73 -11.20
CA ASN A 239 4.89 6.51 -11.84
C ASN A 239 4.83 5.39 -12.89
N ARG A 240 5.48 5.62 -14.03
CA ARG A 240 5.55 4.66 -15.15
C ARG A 240 6.97 4.51 -15.68
N LEU A 241 7.41 3.25 -15.86
CA LEU A 241 8.72 2.92 -16.41
C LEU A 241 8.96 3.56 -17.79
N LEU A 242 10.21 3.99 -18.01
CA LEU A 242 10.67 4.33 -19.34
C LEU A 242 10.56 3.09 -20.25
N GLY A 243 9.67 3.15 -21.24
CA GLY A 243 9.49 2.08 -22.23
C GLY A 243 8.37 1.07 -21.98
N GLY A 244 7.49 1.29 -21.01
CA GLY A 244 6.21 0.56 -20.89
C GLY A 244 5.09 1.29 -21.65
N ALA A 245 4.41 0.60 -22.57
CA ALA A 245 3.23 1.07 -23.29
C ALA A 245 1.94 0.52 -22.68
#